data_AF-A0A137R0M8-F1
#
_entry.id   AF-A0A137R0M8-F1
#
_cell.length_a   1.000
_cell.length_b   1.000
_cell.length_c   1.000
_cell.angle_alpha   90.00
_cell.angle_beta   90.00
_cell.angle_gamma   90.00
#
_symmetry.space_group_name_H-M   'P 1'
#
loop_
_entity.id
_entity.type
_entity.pdbx_description
1 polymer ?
#
loop_
_entity_poly.entity_id
_entity_poly.type
_entity_poly.pdbx_seq_one_letter_code
_entity_poly.pdbx_strand_id
1 'polypeptide(L)' 'LDTNGHKEQIEAVVTILESADIFLGHDWLVHHNPEIDWTNGIIRFTRCPSSCSISH' A
#
# COMPACT_ATOMS: atom_id res chain seq x y z
N LEU A 1 -8.98 -5.54 -3.53
CA LEU A 1 -8.63 -4.90 -2.24
C LEU A 1 -9.69 -3.87 -1.93
N ASP A 2 -10.32 -3.96 -0.76
CA ASP A 2 -11.18 -2.89 -0.26
C ASP A 2 -10.28 -1.83 0.38
N THR A 3 -10.03 -0.73 -0.33
CA THR A 3 -9.12 0.33 0.13
C THR A 3 -9.84 1.40 0.96
N ASN A 4 -11.15 1.27 1.22
CA ASN A 4 -11.95 2.25 1.98
C ASN A 4 -11.72 3.72 1.55
N GLY A 5 -11.51 3.96 0.25
CA GLY A 5 -11.29 5.30 -0.29
C GLY A 5 -9.87 5.85 -0.16
N HIS A 6 -8.91 5.07 0.35
CA HIS A 6 -7.49 5.45 0.32
C HIS A 6 -7.01 5.63 -1.13
N LYS A 7 -6.45 6.80 -1.42
CA LYS A 7 -5.83 7.17 -2.69
C LYS A 7 -4.51 7.86 -2.39
N GLU A 8 -3.47 7.46 -3.10
CA GLU A 8 -2.13 8.02 -2.96
C GLU A 8 -1.54 8.25 -4.35
N GLN A 9 -0.67 9.26 -4.46
CA GLN A 9 0.16 9.50 -5.62
C GLN A 9 1.63 9.35 -5.19
N ILE A 10 2.35 8.46 -5.85
CA ILE A 10 3.78 8.19 -5.59
C ILE A 10 4.58 8.29 -6.89
N GLU A 11 5.84 8.66 -6.78
CA GLU A 11 6.81 8.51 -7.86
C GLU A 11 7.36 7.07 -7.83
N ALA A 12 7.22 6.36 -8.95
CA ALA A 12 7.68 4.99 -9.08
C ALA A 12 8.82 4.88 -10.10
N VAL A 13 9.75 3.97 -9.85
CA VAL A 13 10.76 3.58 -10.84
C VAL A 13 10.13 2.57 -11.80
N VAL A 14 10.17 2.88 -13.10
CA VAL A 14 9.60 2.00 -14.13
C VAL A 14 10.67 1.02 -14.62
N THR A 15 10.35 -0.28 -14.57
CA THR A 15 11.18 -1.36 -15.11
C THR A 15 10.30 -2.48 -15.65
N ILE A 16 10.88 -3.39 -16.43
CA ILE A 16 10.17 -4.57 -16.91
C ILE A 16 10.06 -5.57 -15.75
N LEU A 17 8.83 -5.93 -15.39
CA LEU A 17 8.52 -6.93 -14.36
C LEU A 17 7.95 -8.17 -15.04
N GLU A 18 8.44 -9.36 -14.68
CA GLU A 18 7.98 -10.61 -15.30
C GLU A 18 6.72 -11.19 -14.63
N SER A 19 6.57 -11.02 -13.32
CA SER A 19 5.59 -11.76 -12.50
C SER A 19 4.59 -10.90 -11.74
N ALA A 20 4.71 -9.57 -11.81
CA ALA A 20 3.85 -8.65 -11.08
C ALA A 20 3.71 -7.32 -11.84
N ASP A 21 2.58 -6.63 -11.64
CA ASP A 21 2.36 -5.31 -12.22
C ASP A 21 3.09 -4.20 -11.44
N ILE A 22 3.30 -4.40 -10.13
CA ILE A 22 3.95 -3.43 -9.24
C ILE A 22 4.60 -4.16 -8.06
N PHE A 23 5.74 -3.64 -7.59
CA PHE A 23 6.31 -3.98 -6.30
C PHE A 23 6.25 -2.77 -5.38
N LEU A 24 5.74 -2.98 -4.16
CA LEU A 24 5.76 -1.96 -3.11
C LEU A 24 7.03 -2.13 -2.29
N GLY A 25 7.78 -1.03 -2.16
CA GLY A 25 9.00 -1.00 -1.36
C GLY A 25 8.72 -1.18 0.14
N HIS A 26 9.76 -1.57 0.88
CA HIS A 26 9.67 -1.71 2.33
C HIS A 26 9.47 -0.36 3.03
N ASP A 27 10.07 0.70 2.49
CA ASP A 27 9.86 2.09 2.90
C ASP A 27 8.39 2.52 2.84
N TRP A 28 7.71 2.17 1.74
CA TRP A 28 6.27 2.40 1.60
C TRP A 28 5.46 1.64 2.67
N LEU A 29 5.79 0.37 2.92
CA LEU A 29 5.14 -0.43 3.97
C LEU A 29 5.36 0.13 5.37
N VAL A 30 6.56 0.63 5.67
CA VAL A 30 6.87 1.26 6.97
C VAL A 30 6.09 2.55 7.16
N HIS A 31 5.94 3.36 6.10
CA HIS A 31 5.19 4.61 6.16
C HIS A 31 3.71 4.39 6.48
N HIS A 32 3.09 3.44 5.78
CA HIS A 32 1.65 3.15 5.92
C HIS A 32 1.32 2.23 7.10
N ASN A 33 2.26 1.36 7.48
CA ASN A 33 2.13 0.38 8.56
C ASN A 33 0.77 -0.37 8.55
N PRO A 34 0.35 -0.97 7.42
CA PRO A 34 -0.93 -1.66 7.33
C PRO A 34 -0.94 -2.94 8.18
N GLU A 35 -2.13 -3.48 8.40
CA GLU A 35 -2.27 -4.85 8.90
C GLU A 35 -2.18 -5.82 7.73
N ILE A 36 -1.28 -6.80 7.85
CA ILE A 36 -1.03 -7.78 6.79
C ILE A 36 -1.31 -9.18 7.35
N ASP A 37 -2.28 -9.85 6.74
CA ASP A 37 -2.49 -11.28 6.90
C ASP A 37 -1.78 -12.01 5.75
N TRP A 38 -0.56 -12.46 6.02
CA TRP A 38 0.27 -13.17 5.06
C TRP A 38 -0.31 -14.52 4.64
N THR A 39 -1.08 -15.17 5.52
CA THR A 39 -1.66 -16.50 5.25
C THR A 39 -2.77 -16.40 4.20
N ASN A 40 -3.62 -15.38 4.32
CA ASN A 40 -4.75 -15.18 3.41
C ASN A 40 -4.46 -14.16 2.30
N GLY A 41 -3.29 -13.51 2.31
CA GLY A 41 -2.91 -12.48 1.34
C GLY A 41 -3.77 -11.22 1.46
N ILE A 42 -4.17 -10.84 2.68
CA ILE A 42 -5.03 -9.67 2.93
C ILE A 42 -4.20 -8.52 3.50
N ILE A 43 -4.41 -7.31 2.96
CA ILE A 43 -3.83 -6.07 3.46
C ILE A 43 -4.99 -5.14 3.87
N ARG A 44 -4.94 -4.61 5.09
CA ARG A 44 -5.94 -3.67 5.62
C ARG A 44 -5.26 -2.38 6.08
N PHE A 45 -5.78 -1.25 5.61
CA PHE A 45 -5.30 0.08 6.00
C PHE A 45 -6.12 0.58 7.20
N THR A 46 -5.94 -0.07 8.35
CA THR A 46 -6.53 0.37 9.64
C THR A 46 -5.75 1.54 10.26
N ARG A 47 -4.56 1.82 9.72
CA ARG A 47 -3.63 2.86 10.14
C ARG A 47 -3.09 3.52 8.87
N CYS A 48 -2.96 4.85 8.87
CA CYS A 48 -2.28 5.60 7.84
C CYS A 48 -1.86 6.96 8.40
N PRO A 49 -0.74 7.55 7.96
CA PRO A 49 -0.42 8.93 8.28
C PRO A 49 -1.51 9.90 7.77
N SER A 50 -1.63 11.05 8.42
CA SER A 50 -2.65 12.06 8.10
C SER A 50 -2.52 12.62 6.68
N SER A 51 -1.34 12.50 6.07
CA SER A 51 -1.09 12.85 4.67
C SER A 51 -1.83 11.96 3.67
N CYS A 52 -2.25 10.74 4.07
CA CYS A 52 -2.98 9.80 3.22
C CYS A 52 -4.38 10.27 2.79
N SER A 53 -4.83 11.47 3.18
CA SER A 53 -6.15 12.05 2.86
C SER A 53 -7.35 11.21 3.31
N ILE A 54 -7.15 10.24 4.21
CA ILE A 54 -8.25 9.41 4.74
C ILE A 54 -9.03 10.23 5.76
N SER A 55 -10.32 10.47 5.50
CA SER A 55 -11.29 10.69 6.56
C SER A 55 -11.59 9.32 7.17
N HIS A 56 -11.13 9.08 8.41
CA HIS A 56 -11.49 7.90 9.19
C HIS A 56 -12.98 7.84 9.52
#